data_AF-A0A0P9W1P8-F1
#
_entry.id   AF-A0A0P9W1P8-F1
#
_cell.length_a   1.000
_cell.length_b   1.000
_cell.length_c   1.000
_cell.angle_alpha   90.00
_cell.angle_beta   90.00
_cell.angle_gamma   90.00
#
_symmetry.space_group_name_H-M   'P 1'
#
loop_
_entity.id
_entity.type
_entity.pdbx_description
1 polymer ?
#
loop_
_entity_poly.entity_id
_entity_poly.type
_entity_poly.pdbx_seq_one_letter_code
_entity_poly.pdbx_strand_id
1 'polypeptide(L)' 'WENPIHHEQSLPWVEYNFVTIDRKRLMIITHRSDITLGFEARFQNEVLFNKYLNFLHTVLPPTAEFTEKAWRW' A
#
# COMPACT_ATOMS: atom_id res chain seq x y z
N TRP A 1 -5.71 23.09 15.84
CA TRP A 1 -4.79 21.96 15.65
C TRP A 1 -4.24 22.04 14.25
N GLU A 2 -2.93 22.19 14.11
CA GLU A 2 -2.23 22.10 12.82
C GLU A 2 -1.76 20.65 12.64
N ASN A 3 -1.92 20.10 11.44
CA ASN A 3 -1.43 18.77 11.08
C ASN A 3 -0.24 18.95 10.12
N PRO A 4 0.99 19.16 10.63
CA PRO A 4 2.14 19.37 9.78
C PRO A 4 2.43 18.10 8.95
N ILE A 5 2.91 18.31 7.71
CA ILE A 5 3.29 17.21 6.84
C ILE A 5 4.60 16.61 7.38
N HIS A 6 4.53 15.35 7.81
CA HIS A 6 5.69 14.58 8.19
C HIS A 6 6.18 13.76 6.99
N HIS A 7 7.46 13.90 6.66
CA HIS A 7 8.13 13.04 5.70
C HIS A 7 8.91 11.99 6.48
N GLU A 8 8.58 10.72 6.27
CA GLU A 8 9.32 9.60 6.85
C GLU A 8 10.06 8.85 5.74
N GLN A 9 11.28 8.43 6.05
CA GLN A 9 12.04 7.56 5.18
C GLN A 9 11.65 6.11 5.46
N SER A 10 10.96 5.48 4.51
CA SER A 10 10.64 4.06 4.60
C SER A 10 11.82 3.17 4.21
N LEU A 11 11.64 1.87 4.41
CA LEU A 11 12.55 0.87 3.89
C LEU A 11 12.48 0.77 2.36
N PRO A 12 13.51 0.18 1.72
CA PRO A 12 13.51 -0.09 0.29
C PRO A 12 12.33 -0.98 -0.14
N TRP A 13 11.84 -0.81 -1.37
CA TRP A 13 10.70 -1.57 -1.91
C TRP A 13 10.87 -3.09 -1.89
N VAL A 14 12.12 -3.59 -1.96
CA VAL A 14 12.43 -5.02 -1.91
C VAL A 14 12.03 -5.69 -0.59
N GLU A 15 11.83 -4.91 0.47
CA GLU A 15 11.47 -5.41 1.81
C GLU A 15 9.98 -5.70 1.96
N TYR A 16 9.16 -5.35 0.97
CA TYR A 16 7.70 -5.46 1.01
C TYR A 16 7.23 -6.61 0.12
N ASN A 17 6.50 -7.55 0.72
CA ASN A 17 6.18 -8.84 0.10
C ASN A 17 4.68 -9.06 -0.10
N PHE A 18 3.82 -8.36 0.63
CA PHE A 18 2.38 -8.56 0.53
C PHE A 18 1.67 -7.22 0.33
N VAL A 19 0.71 -7.20 -0.57
CA VAL A 19 -0.13 -6.03 -0.82
C VAL A 19 -1.59 -6.43 -0.65
N THR A 20 -2.26 -5.78 0.30
CA THR A 20 -3.71 -5.90 0.42
C THR A 20 -4.40 -4.77 -0.35
N ILE A 21 -5.31 -5.12 -1.22
CA ILE A 21 -6.09 -4.20 -2.05
C ILE A 21 -7.53 -4.18 -1.51
N ASP A 22 -7.98 -3.04 -0.98
CA ASP A 22 -9.37 -2.79 -0.60
C ASP A 22 -9.98 -1.75 -1.55
N ARG A 23 -10.59 -2.23 -2.64
CA ARG A 23 -11.24 -1.36 -3.63
C ARG A 23 -12.43 -0.61 -3.06
N LYS A 24 -13.19 -1.22 -2.14
CA LYS A 24 -14.40 -0.60 -1.58
C LYS A 24 -14.06 0.68 -0.80
N ARG A 25 -12.90 0.70 -0.15
CA ARG A 25 -12.41 1.85 0.61
C ARG A 25 -11.34 2.67 -0.11
N LEU A 26 -11.02 2.32 -1.37
CA LEU A 26 -9.91 2.90 -2.13
C LEU A 26 -8.62 2.95 -1.32
N MET A 27 -8.24 1.80 -0.76
CA MET A 27 -7.10 1.67 0.13
C MET A 27 -6.18 0.53 -0.33
N ILE A 28 -4.87 0.77 -0.27
CA ILE A 28 -3.84 -0.21 -0.56
C ILE A 28 -2.92 -0.27 0.65
N ILE A 29 -2.69 -1.46 1.18
CA ILE A 29 -1.83 -1.68 2.33
C ILE A 29 -0.65 -2.53 1.88
N THR A 30 0.56 -2.04 2.12
CA THR A 30 1.80 -2.71 1.71
C THR A 30 2.51 -3.21 2.96
N HIS A 31 2.69 -4.52 3.06
CA HIS A 31 3.22 -5.23 4.22
C HIS A 31 4.60 -5.84 3.93
N ARG A 32 5.40 -5.99 4.99
CA ARG A 32 6.72 -6.64 4.96
C ARG A 32 6.60 -8.15 5.19
N SER A 33 7.46 -8.73 6.02
CA SER A 33 7.43 -10.14 6.41
C SER A 33 6.25 -10.48 7.34
N ASP A 34 5.78 -9.49 8.11
CA ASP A 34 4.61 -9.60 8.99
C ASP A 34 3.52 -8.65 8.48
N ILE A 35 2.28 -9.12 8.47
CA ILE A 35 1.09 -8.35 8.08
C ILE A 35 0.84 -7.14 8.98
N THR A 36 1.43 -7.09 10.17
CA THR A 36 1.34 -5.95 11.10
C THR A 36 2.30 -4.82 10.77
N LEU A 37 3.32 -5.07 9.95
CA LEU A 37 4.37 -4.11 9.61
C LEU A 37 4.26 -3.66 8.17
N GLY A 38 3.94 -2.38 7.98
CA GLY A 38 3.67 -1.84 6.66
C GLY A 38 3.20 -0.40 6.71
N PHE A 39 2.61 0.03 5.61
CA PHE A 39 1.96 1.34 5.52
C PHE A 39 0.69 1.25 4.69
N GLU A 40 -0.26 2.14 4.99
CA GLU A 40 -1.50 2.28 4.24
C GLU A 40 -1.45 3.51 3.32
N ALA A 41 -1.96 3.35 2.11
CA ALA A 41 -2.20 4.42 1.17
C ALA A 41 -3.71 4.50 0.91
N ARG A 42 -4.32 5.64 1.22
CA ARG A 42 -5.73 5.92 0.98
C ARG A 42 -5.88 6.92 -0.16
N PHE A 43 -6.83 6.67 -1.05
CA PHE A 43 -7.01 7.44 -2.27
C PHE A 43 -8.36 8.13 -2.30
N GLN A 44 -8.39 9.32 -2.90
CA GLN A 44 -9.62 10.11 -3.04
C GLN A 44 -10.49 9.64 -4.21
N ASN A 45 -9.91 8.96 -5.19
CA ASN A 45 -10.60 8.48 -6.38
C ASN A 45 -9.90 7.25 -7.00
N GLU A 46 -10.64 6.55 -7.87
CA GLU A 46 -10.17 5.33 -8.53
C GLU A 46 -9.01 5.56 -9.51
N VAL A 47 -8.89 6.75 -10.10
CA VAL A 47 -7.81 7.05 -11.05
C VAL A 47 -6.46 7.05 -10.34
N LEU A 48 -6.35 7.72 -9.20
CA LEU A 48 -5.14 7.73 -8.38
C LEU A 48 -4.85 6.36 -7.79
N PHE A 49 -5.90 5.66 -7.33
CA PHE A 49 -5.79 4.29 -6.83
C PHE A 49 -5.17 3.34 -7.86
N ASN A 50 -5.73 3.31 -9.08
CA ASN A 50 -5.24 2.41 -10.13
C ASN A 50 -3.84 2.82 -10.61
N LYS A 51 -3.53 4.12 -10.67
CA LYS A 51 -2.19 4.61 -10.99
C LYS A 51 -1.16 4.12 -9.96
N TYR A 52 -1.50 4.19 -8.68
CA TYR A 52 -0.63 3.72 -7.61
C TYR A 52 -0.48 2.19 -7.62
N LEU A 53 -1.57 1.45 -7.83
CA LEU A 53 -1.52 -0.01 -7.95
C LEU A 53 -0.61 -0.45 -9.10
N ASN A 54 -0.73 0.18 -10.27
CA ASN A 54 0.15 -0.09 -11.41
C ASN A 54 1.61 0.24 -11.09
N PHE A 55 1.86 1.32 -10.36
CA PHE A 55 3.21 1.65 -9.90
C PHE A 55 3.76 0.59 -8.95
N LEU A 56 2.97 0.07 -8.00
CA LEU A 56 3.42 -1.01 -7.11
C LEU A 56 3.83 -2.25 -7.89
N HIS A 57 3.13 -2.60 -8.97
CA HIS A 57 3.53 -3.71 -9.84
C HIS A 57 4.88 -3.52 -10.54
N THR A 58 5.41 -2.29 -10.64
CA THR A 58 6.72 -2.03 -11.26
C THR A 58 7.86 -1.94 -10.27
N VAL A 59 7.60 -1.59 -9.00
CA VAL A 59 8.65 -1.38 -7.99
C VAL A 59 8.77 -2.51 -6.98
N LEU A 60 7.71 -3.29 -6.76
CA LEU A 60 7.74 -4.40 -5.84
C LEU A 60 8.43 -5.63 -6.46
N PRO A 61 9.01 -6.51 -5.63
CA PRO A 61 9.54 -7.78 -6.10
C PRO A 61 8.50 -8.58 -6.90
N PRO A 62 8.91 -9.32 -7.94
CA PRO A 62 7.99 -10.20 -8.68
C PRO A 62 7.34 -11.29 -7.81
N THR A 63 7.95 -11.60 -6.65
CA THR A 63 7.44 -12.54 -5.65
C THR A 63 6.38 -11.91 -4.73
N ALA A 64 6.12 -10.60 -4.84
CA ALA A 64 5.15 -9.94 -3.99
C ALA A 64 3.73 -10.40 -4.33
N GLU A 65 2.96 -10.75 -3.29
CA GLU A 65 1.60 -11.25 -3.44
C GLU A 65 0.59 -10.10 -3.30
N PHE A 66 -0.30 -9.98 -4.28
CA PHE A 66 -1.38 -8.99 -4.27
C PHE A 66 -2.70 -9.71 -3.96
N THR A 67 -3.33 -9.36 -2.85
CA THR A 67 -4.59 -9.95 -2.41
C THR A 67 -5.68 -8.90 -2.34
N GLU A 68 -6.77 -9.11 -3.10
CA GLU A 68 -7.96 -8.27 -2.99
C GLU A 68 -8.86 -8.78 -1.85
N LYS A 69 -8.99 -8.00 -0.79
CA LYS A 69 -9.87 -8.29 0.34
C LYS A 69 -10.30 -7.01 1.04
N ALA A 70 -11.50 -7.01 1.59
CA ALA A 70 -11.90 -5.95 2.52
C ALA A 70 -10.98 -5.99 3.74
N TRP A 71 -10.27 -4.91 4.00
CA TRP A 71 -9.41 -4.85 5.18
C TRP A 71 -10.29 -4.74 6.42
N ARG A 72 -10.32 -5.83 7.19
CA ARG A 72 -10.98 -5.85 8.50
C ARG A 72 -10.00 -5.21 9.49
N TRP A 73 -10.36 -4.03 9.97
CA TRP A 73 -9.78 -3.53 11.22
C TRP A 73 -10.23 -4.45 12.36
#